data_AF-A0A2E9STD8-F1
#
_entry.id   AF-A0A2E9STD8-F1
#
_cell.length_a   1.000
_cell.length_b   1.000
_cell.length_c   1.000
_cell.angle_alpha   90.00
_cell.angle_beta   90.00
_cell.angle_gamma   90.00
#
_symmetry.space_group_name_H-M   'P 1'
#
loop_
_entity.id
_entity.type
_entity.pdbx_description
1 polymer ?
#
loop_
_entity_poly.entity_id
_entity_poly.type
_entity_poly.pdbx_seq_one_letter_code
_entity_poly.pdbx_strand_id
1 'polypeptide(L)' 'MAARIPSASAQMKSDGADEMTSIGVGHQVSENAILMAGFDSYNTDRETILLAYMGVRFNFD' A
#
# COMPACT_ATOMS: atom_id res chain seq x y z
N MET A 1 21.30 9.42 -34.17
CA MET A 1 21.94 8.40 -33.31
C MET A 1 20.92 8.01 -32.25
N ALA A 2 20.22 6.88 -32.42
CA ALA A 2 19.13 6.48 -31.54
C ALA A 2 19.70 5.80 -30.29
N ALA A 3 19.37 6.31 -29.10
CA ALA A 3 19.78 5.76 -27.83
C ALA A 3 19.08 4.40 -27.60
N ARG A 4 19.86 3.36 -27.36
CA ARG A 4 19.37 2.06 -26.89
C ARG A 4 19.01 2.21 -25.42
N ILE A 5 17.73 2.08 -25.08
CA ILE A 5 17.26 2.01 -23.69
C ILE A 5 17.57 0.58 -23.21
N PRO A 6 18.42 0.39 -22.18
CA PRO A 6 18.63 -0.93 -21.60
C PRO A 6 17.32 -1.41 -20.98
N SER A 7 16.78 -2.53 -21.47
CA SER A 7 15.66 -3.21 -20.84
C SER A 7 16.10 -3.72 -19.48
N ALA A 8 15.69 -3.02 -18.42
CA ALA A 8 15.95 -3.41 -17.04
C ALA A 8 15.17 -4.69 -16.73
N SER A 9 15.83 -5.84 -16.69
CA SER A 9 15.25 -7.02 -16.04
C SER A 9 15.20 -6.73 -14.54
N ALA A 10 14.04 -6.33 -14.03
CA ALA A 10 13.76 -6.42 -12.61
C ALA A 10 13.63 -7.90 -12.28
N GLN A 11 14.63 -8.47 -11.60
CA GLN A 11 14.37 -9.68 -10.84
C GLN A 11 13.51 -9.26 -9.64
N MET A 12 12.19 -9.41 -9.76
CA MET A 12 11.30 -9.47 -8.59
C MET A 12 11.70 -10.68 -7.75
N LYS A 13 11.87 -10.52 -6.43
CA LYS A 13 11.78 -11.66 -5.52
C LYS A 13 10.39 -12.29 -5.67
N SER A 14 10.36 -13.49 -6.24
CA SER A 14 9.17 -14.21 -6.70
C SER A 14 8.48 -15.01 -5.57
N ASP A 15 8.61 -14.63 -4.31
CA ASP A 15 7.86 -15.25 -3.21
C ASP A 15 6.60 -14.46 -2.83
N GLY A 16 6.43 -13.25 -3.35
CA GLY A 16 5.20 -12.46 -3.24
C GLY A 16 4.94 -11.88 -1.85
N ALA A 17 5.95 -11.85 -0.98
CA ALA A 17 5.86 -11.27 0.36
C ALA A 17 6.70 -9.98 0.43
N ASP A 18 6.06 -8.85 0.12
CA ASP A 18 6.66 -7.53 0.29
C ASP A 18 6.41 -7.02 1.72
N GLU A 19 7.43 -6.41 2.34
CA GLU A 19 7.30 -5.78 3.65
C GLU A 19 6.43 -4.52 3.52
N MET A 20 5.30 -4.53 4.24
CA MET A 20 4.32 -3.44 4.24
C MET A 20 4.21 -2.85 5.64
N THR A 21 4.24 -1.53 5.71
CA THR A 21 3.97 -0.77 6.94
C THR A 21 2.81 0.18 6.70
N SER A 22 1.91 0.32 7.66
CA SER A 22 0.76 1.21 7.55
C SER A 22 0.64 2.14 8.74
N ILE A 23 0.11 3.34 8.48
CA ILE A 23 -0.31 4.29 9.51
C ILE A 23 -1.66 4.88 9.12
N GLY A 24 -2.61 4.85 10.03
CA GLY A 24 -3.95 5.36 9.77
C GLY A 24 -4.66 5.81 11.03
N VAL A 25 -5.72 6.58 10.83
CA VAL A 25 -6.64 7.03 11.87
C VAL A 25 -8.03 6.47 11.60
N GLY A 26 -8.72 6.12 12.67
CA GLY A 26 -10.12 5.70 12.64
C GLY A 26 -10.99 6.67 13.42
N HIS A 27 -12.12 7.06 12.86
CA HIS A 27 -13.15 7.83 13.54
C HIS A 27 -14.43 7.01 13.61
N GLN A 28 -14.93 6.77 14.83
CA GLN A 28 -16.20 6.08 15.02
C GLN A 28 -17.35 6.99 14.57
N VAL A 29 -18.10 6.53 13.55
CA VAL A 29 -19.23 7.28 12.98
C VAL A 29 -20.56 6.79 13.54
N SER A 30 -20.64 5.51 13.92
CA SER A 30 -21.78 4.93 14.64
C SER A 30 -21.34 3.79 15.56
N GLU A 31 -22.29 3.20 16.28
CA GLU A 31 -22.02 2.01 17.12
C GLU A 31 -21.34 0.89 16.32
N ASN A 32 -21.69 0.73 15.05
CA ASN A 32 -21.24 -0.39 14.22
C ASN A 32 -20.34 0.03 13.04
N ALA A 33 -20.01 1.31 12.89
CA ALA A 33 -19.23 1.81 11.75
C ALA A 33 -18.10 2.76 12.16
N ILE A 34 -16.92 2.52 11.58
CA ILE A 34 -15.72 3.33 11.76
C ILE A 34 -15.23 3.78 10.38
N LEU A 35 -15.12 5.09 10.17
CA LEU A 35 -14.45 5.66 9.01
C LEU A 35 -12.94 5.61 9.24
N MET A 36 -12.19 5.13 8.25
CA MET A 36 -10.74 4.99 8.33
C MET A 36 -10.08 5.75 7.19
N ALA A 37 -8.96 6.39 7.48
CA ALA A 37 -8.09 6.99 6.47
C ALA A 37 -6.63 6.77 6.89
N GLY A 38 -5.75 6.53 5.92
CA GLY A 38 -4.36 6.26 6.22
C GLY A 38 -3.49 6.14 4.98
N PHE A 39 -2.24 5.74 5.24
CA PHE A 39 -1.23 5.50 4.23
C PHE A 39 -0.60 4.14 4.46
N ASP A 40 -0.46 3.39 3.37
CA ASP A 40 0.34 2.17 3.32
C ASP A 40 1.65 2.47 2.59
N SER A 41 2.75 1.93 3.10
CA SER A 41 4.08 2.02 2.52
C SER A 41 4.56 0.62 2.17
N TYR A 42 4.86 0.41 0.89
CA TYR A 42 5.39 -0.83 0.34
C TYR A 42 6.83 -0.60 -0.08
N ASN A 43 7.75 -1.39 0.45
CA ASN A 43 9.13 -1.36 -0.03
C ASN A 43 9.31 -2.41 -1.12
N THR A 44 9.69 -1.96 -2.30
CA THR A 44 10.15 -2.83 -3.39
C THR A 44 11.66 -2.77 -3.49
N ASP A 45 12.27 -3.67 -4.28
CA ASP A 45 13.73 -3.69 -4.51
C ASP A 45 14.29 -2.38 -5.12
N ARG A 46 13.43 -1.48 -5.63
CA ARG A 46 13.83 -0.26 -6.36
C ARG A 46 13.30 1.03 -5.78
N GLU A 47 12.16 0.97 -5.10
CA GLU A 47 11.45 2.17 -4.63
C GLU A 47 10.47 1.85 -3.50
N THR A 48 10.16 2.88 -2.71
CA THR A 48 9.08 2.86 -1.74
C THR A 48 7.83 3.44 -2.37
N ILE A 49 6.75 2.67 -2.42
CA ILE A 49 5.45 3.09 -2.91
C ILE A 49 4.58 3.48 -1.73
N LEU A 50 4.00 4.69 -1.79
CA LEU A 50 3.04 5.19 -0.80
C LEU A 50 1.63 5.18 -1.40
N LEU A 51 0.70 4.51 -0.73
CA LEU A 51 -0.72 4.44 -1.11
C LEU A 51 -1.57 5.13 -0.05
N ALA A 52 -2.32 6.17 -0.44
CA ALA A 52 -3.34 6.77 0.41
C ALA A 52 -4.64 5.97 0.29
N TYR A 53 -5.30 5.69 1.42
CA TYR A 53 -6.59 4.98 1.42
C TYR A 53 -7.64 5.69 2.29
N MET A 54 -8.90 5.45 1.94
CA MET A 54 -10.07 5.74 2.76
C MET A 54 -11.02 4.55 2.72
N GLY A 55 -11.62 4.20 3.85
CA GLY A 55 -12.52 3.05 3.94
C GLY A 55 -13.47 3.12 5.12
N VAL A 56 -14.44 2.21 5.14
CA VAL A 56 -15.39 2.06 6.25
C VAL A 56 -15.29 0.64 6.78
N ARG A 57 -15.05 0.51 8.09
CA ARG A 57 -15.09 -0.77 8.81
C ARG A 57 -16.43 -0.93 9.49
N PHE A 58 -17.10 -2.04 9.23
CA PHE A 58 -18.30 -2.44 9.96
C PHE A 58 -17.92 -3.47 11.03
N ASN A 59 -18.38 -3.27 12.26
CA ASN A 59 -18.31 -4.28 13.30
C ASN A 59 -19.65 -5.04 13.28
N PHE A 60 -19.58 -6.35 13.10
CA PHE A 60 -20.73 -7.24 13.22
C PHE A 60 -20.49 -8.09 14.46
N ASP A 61 -21.35 -7.93 15.46
CA ASP A 61 -21.45 -8.86 16.59
C ASP A 61 -21.93 -10.24 16.13
#